data_AF-A0A1Q4FHB7-F1
#
_entry.id   AF-A0A1Q4FHB7-F1
#
_cell.length_a   1.000
_cell.length_b   1.000
_cell.length_c   1.000
_cell.angle_alpha   90.00
_cell.angle_beta   90.00
_cell.angle_gamma   90.00
#
_symmetry.space_group_name_H-M   'P 1'
#
loop_
_entity.id
_entity.type
_entity.pdbx_description
1 polymer ?
#
loop_
_entity_poly.entity_id
_entity_poly.type
_entity_poly.pdbx_seq_one_letter_code
_entity_poly.pdbx_strand_id
1 'polypeptide(L)'
;MSESASIEIGPENTHCRYWAKVVRAGTPLPLPSKVFRADDLPGPYLLIGDEELFAGDVLFEGEELHPRRSYGWGYFAFVAGISGRPIQLEYNSAVKARLKELGLDKRLLAGSGQLAGLVRVAHALRAGLCPYTSELQHELGAVALNLVLPAAQPAQRERL
;
A
#
# COMPACT_ATOMS: atom_id res chain seq x y z
N MET A 1 16.47 -7.11 9.12
CA MET A 1 16.50 -8.01 7.94
C MET A 1 15.61 -7.35 6.90
N SER A 2 16.00 -7.34 5.63
CA SER A 2 15.14 -6.81 4.56
C SER A 2 14.06 -7.84 4.31
N GLU A 3 12.86 -7.61 4.82
CA GLU A 3 11.71 -8.49 4.60
C GLU A 3 11.08 -8.11 3.26
N SER A 4 10.96 -9.11 2.38
CA SER A 4 10.30 -9.01 1.09
C SER A 4 9.17 -10.04 1.00
N ALA A 5 8.19 -9.78 0.14
CA ALA A 5 7.06 -10.65 -0.09
C ALA A 5 6.84 -10.85 -1.59
N SER A 6 6.85 -12.10 -2.03
CA SER A 6 6.47 -12.47 -3.39
C SER A 6 4.95 -12.41 -3.55
N ILE A 7 4.49 -11.85 -4.67
CA ILE A 7 3.08 -11.77 -5.00
C ILE A 7 2.85 -12.06 -6.49
N GLU A 8 1.78 -12.80 -6.78
CA GLU A 8 1.30 -13.01 -8.14
C GLU A 8 0.35 -11.89 -8.52
N ILE A 9 0.67 -11.20 -9.62
CA ILE A 9 -0.08 -10.08 -10.18
C ILE A 9 -0.96 -10.60 -11.31
N GLY A 10 -2.27 -10.47 -11.19
CA GLY A 10 -3.22 -10.81 -12.24
C GLY A 10 -4.68 -10.53 -11.88
N PRO A 11 -5.59 -10.52 -12.87
CA PRO A 11 -7.01 -10.37 -12.59
C PRO A 11 -7.58 -11.60 -11.88
N GLU A 12 -8.58 -11.40 -11.02
CA GLU A 12 -9.39 -12.49 -10.50
C GLU A 12 -10.18 -13.15 -11.65
N ASN A 13 -10.61 -12.36 -12.64
CA ASN A 13 -11.26 -12.83 -13.86
C ASN A 13 -10.50 -12.41 -15.12
N THR A 14 -9.94 -13.40 -15.82
CA THR A 14 -9.16 -13.22 -17.06
C THR A 14 -9.90 -12.50 -18.20
N HIS A 15 -11.22 -12.38 -18.14
CA HIS A 15 -12.02 -11.64 -19.12
C HIS A 15 -12.18 -10.14 -18.79
N CYS A 16 -11.72 -9.71 -17.62
CA CYS A 16 -11.80 -8.33 -17.16
C CYS A 16 -10.54 -7.54 -17.56
N ARG A 17 -10.70 -6.22 -17.74
CA ARG A 17 -9.54 -5.34 -17.86
C ARG A 17 -8.84 -5.24 -16.51
N TYR A 18 -7.52 -5.21 -16.56
CA TYR A 18 -6.68 -5.24 -15.38
C TYR A 18 -5.48 -4.33 -15.54
N TRP A 19 -5.02 -3.76 -14.43
CA TRP A 19 -3.75 -3.07 -14.34
C TRP A 19 -3.13 -3.24 -12.96
N ALA A 20 -1.80 -3.18 -12.91
CA ALA A 20 -1.04 -3.17 -11.67
C ALA A 20 0.11 -2.17 -11.74
N LYS A 21 0.44 -1.55 -10.61
CA LYS A 21 1.56 -0.61 -10.45
C LYS A 21 2.15 -0.74 -9.06
N VAL A 22 3.48 -0.79 -8.95
CA VAL A 22 4.18 -0.69 -7.66
C VAL A 22 4.73 0.71 -7.46
N VAL A 23 4.36 1.34 -6.35
CA VAL A 23 4.98 2.56 -5.87
C VAL A 23 6.08 2.17 -4.87
N ARG A 24 7.33 2.23 -5.33
CA ARG A 24 8.48 1.86 -4.49
C ARG A 24 8.63 2.77 -3.28
N ALA A 25 9.23 2.27 -2.19
CA ALA A 25 9.37 2.98 -0.92
C ALA A 25 9.95 4.40 -1.07
N GLY A 26 11.00 4.56 -1.87
CA GLY A 26 11.65 5.86 -2.12
C GLY A 26 10.88 6.81 -3.05
N THR A 27 9.77 6.36 -3.66
CA THR A 27 8.96 7.19 -4.57
C THR A 27 7.80 7.84 -3.79
N PRO A 28 7.65 9.18 -3.82
CA PRO A 28 6.55 9.85 -3.13
C PRO A 28 5.17 9.37 -3.62
N LEU A 29 4.27 9.09 -2.68
CA LEU A 29 2.86 8.84 -2.99
C LEU A 29 2.13 10.16 -3.27
N PRO A 30 1.21 10.21 -4.24
CA PRO A 30 0.40 11.39 -4.52
C PRO A 30 -0.55 11.70 -3.36
N LEU A 31 -1.07 12.93 -3.30
CA LEU A 31 -2.12 13.26 -2.35
C LEU A 31 -3.39 12.45 -2.66
N PRO A 32 -4.06 11.83 -1.69
CA PRO A 32 -5.29 11.07 -1.93
C PRO A 32 -6.39 11.85 -2.67
N SER A 33 -6.46 13.17 -2.49
CA SER A 33 -7.40 14.04 -3.20
C SER A 33 -7.11 14.25 -4.69
N LYS A 34 -5.95 13.80 -5.17
CA LYS A 34 -5.50 13.90 -6.57
C LYS A 34 -5.49 12.55 -7.28
N VAL A 35 -6.01 11.50 -6.67
CA VAL A 35 -5.97 10.14 -7.22
C VAL A 35 -7.37 9.67 -7.57
N PHE A 36 -7.59 9.44 -8.86
CA PHE A 36 -8.86 9.00 -9.43
C PHE A 36 -8.71 7.76 -10.32
N ARG A 37 -7.52 7.55 -10.90
CA ARG A 37 -7.20 6.46 -11.84
C ARG A 37 -5.74 6.02 -11.71
N ALA A 38 -5.39 4.95 -12.40
CA ALA A 38 -4.05 4.38 -12.42
C ALA A 38 -2.95 5.38 -12.84
N ASP A 39 -3.23 6.27 -13.79
CA ASP A 39 -2.27 7.28 -14.28
C ASP A 39 -1.89 8.32 -13.23
N ASP A 40 -2.70 8.49 -12.19
CA ASP A 40 -2.39 9.43 -11.10
C ASP A 40 -1.39 8.84 -10.09
N LEU A 41 -1.12 7.52 -10.18
CA LEU A 41 -0.10 6.85 -9.39
C LEU A 41 1.25 6.88 -10.14
N PRO A 42 2.39 7.02 -9.44
CA PRO A 42 3.69 6.95 -10.07
C PRO A 42 4.08 5.50 -10.44
N GLY A 43 5.13 5.36 -11.23
CA GLY A 43 5.68 4.07 -11.66
C GLY A 43 5.09 3.57 -12.99
N PRO A 44 5.73 2.56 -13.60
CA PRO A 44 5.23 1.92 -14.81
C PRO A 44 4.04 1.00 -14.50
N TYR A 45 3.28 0.67 -15.54
CA TYR A 45 2.37 -0.47 -15.50
C TYR A 45 3.16 -1.78 -15.49
N LEU A 46 2.75 -2.73 -14.66
CA LEU A 46 3.36 -4.04 -14.55
C LEU A 46 2.69 -5.04 -15.50
N LEU A 47 3.48 -6.04 -15.90
CA LEU A 47 2.96 -7.22 -16.59
C LEU A 47 2.37 -8.19 -15.57
N ILE A 48 1.44 -9.03 -16.03
CA ILE A 48 0.92 -10.16 -15.27
C ILE A 48 2.06 -11.15 -14.99
N GLY A 49 2.12 -11.69 -13.77
CA GLY A 49 3.14 -12.63 -13.31
C GLY A 49 3.65 -12.33 -11.90
N ASP A 50 4.84 -12.81 -11.58
CA ASP A 50 5.44 -12.64 -10.25
C ASP A 50 6.08 -11.26 -10.07
N GLU A 51 5.88 -10.65 -8.91
CA GLU A 51 6.55 -9.44 -8.46
C GLU A 51 7.00 -9.59 -7.00
N GLU A 52 8.03 -8.85 -6.64
CA GLU A 52 8.57 -8.85 -5.27
C GLU A 52 8.34 -7.47 -4.62
N LEU A 53 7.63 -7.48 -3.49
CA LEU A 53 7.41 -6.29 -2.67
C LEU A 53 8.47 -6.22 -1.58
N PHE A 54 9.19 -5.10 -1.51
CA PHE A 54 10.09 -4.82 -0.41
C PHE A 54 9.40 -3.96 0.66
N ALA A 55 9.98 -3.91 1.86
CA ALA A 55 9.49 -3.04 2.92
C ALA A 55 9.28 -1.58 2.43
N GLY A 56 8.04 -1.08 2.57
CA GLY A 56 7.65 0.28 2.16
C GLY A 56 7.16 0.41 0.72
N ASP A 57 7.33 -0.62 -0.10
CA ASP A 57 6.67 -0.72 -1.39
C ASP A 57 5.17 -0.90 -1.20
N VAL A 58 4.41 -0.40 -2.17
CA VAL A 58 2.96 -0.57 -2.20
C VAL A 58 2.56 -0.94 -3.63
N LEU A 59 2.04 -2.15 -3.80
CA LEU A 59 1.37 -2.56 -5.03
C LEU A 59 -0.05 -2.00 -5.03
N PHE A 60 -0.46 -1.42 -6.14
CA PHE A 60 -1.84 -1.07 -6.43
C PHE A 60 -2.31 -1.84 -7.66
N GLU A 61 -3.52 -2.35 -7.58
CA GLU A 61 -4.17 -3.05 -8.67
C GLU A 61 -5.54 -2.43 -8.94
N GLY A 62 -5.99 -2.55 -10.17
CA GLY A 62 -7.37 -2.30 -10.53
C GLY A 62 -7.88 -3.34 -11.49
N GLU A 63 -9.12 -3.78 -11.26
CA GLU A 63 -9.83 -4.73 -12.11
C GLU A 63 -11.21 -4.17 -12.46
N GLU A 64 -11.57 -4.28 -13.74
CA GLU A 64 -12.91 -3.95 -14.19
C GLU A 64 -13.90 -5.00 -13.66
N LEU A 65 -14.86 -4.56 -12.85
CA LEU A 65 -15.89 -5.42 -12.30
C LEU A 65 -17.08 -5.48 -13.27
N HIS A 66 -17.47 -6.70 -13.63
CA HIS A 66 -18.66 -6.97 -14.45
C HIS A 66 -19.78 -7.73 -13.69
N PRO A 67 -20.26 -7.28 -12.52
CA PRO A 67 -21.52 -7.80 -12.01
C PRO A 67 -22.63 -7.39 -12.99
N ARG A 68 -23.59 -8.32 -13.21
CA ARG A 68 -24.65 -8.33 -14.25
C ARG A 68 -25.38 -7.01 -14.58
N ARG A 69 -25.21 -5.91 -13.82
CA ARG A 69 -25.86 -4.60 -14.00
C ARG A 69 -25.05 -3.35 -13.62
N SER A 70 -23.76 -3.42 -13.28
CA SER A 70 -22.97 -2.20 -12.97
C SER A 70 -21.53 -2.32 -13.44
N TYR A 71 -21.12 -1.41 -14.33
CA TYR A 71 -19.74 -1.26 -14.79
C TYR A 71 -18.97 -0.38 -13.79
N GLY A 72 -17.77 -0.80 -13.42
CA GLY A 72 -16.90 -0.02 -12.53
C GLY A 72 -15.55 -0.69 -12.33
N TRP A 73 -14.65 0.00 -11.66
CA TRP A 73 -13.35 -0.54 -11.26
C TRP A 73 -13.35 -0.87 -9.78
N GLY A 74 -12.92 -2.09 -9.44
CA GLY A 74 -12.44 -2.44 -8.12
C GLY A 74 -10.95 -2.13 -8.02
N TYR A 75 -10.47 -1.71 -6.86
CA TYR A 75 -9.04 -1.47 -6.64
C TYR A 75 -8.52 -2.14 -5.38
N PHE A 76 -7.31 -2.66 -5.46
CA PHE A 76 -6.68 -3.39 -4.36
C PHE A 76 -5.30 -2.78 -4.11
N ALA A 77 -4.80 -2.93 -2.89
CA ALA A 77 -3.41 -2.59 -2.62
C ALA A 77 -2.81 -3.58 -1.64
N PHE A 78 -1.53 -3.87 -1.85
CA PHE A 78 -0.77 -4.84 -1.09
C PHE A 78 0.57 -4.26 -0.66
N VAL A 79 1.05 -4.71 0.50
CA VAL A 79 2.37 -4.39 1.05
C VAL A 79 3.03 -5.66 1.56
N ALA A 80 4.36 -5.66 1.69
CA ALA A 80 5.06 -6.72 2.40
C ALA A 80 4.80 -6.62 3.91
N GLY A 81 4.27 -7.69 4.52
CA GLY A 81 4.23 -7.87 5.97
C GLY A 81 5.56 -8.38 6.52
N ILE A 82 5.74 -8.28 7.84
CA ILE A 82 6.98 -8.76 8.48
C ILE A 82 7.19 -10.27 8.35
N SER A 83 6.11 -11.03 8.18
CA SER A 83 6.18 -12.48 7.93
C SER A 83 6.70 -12.84 6.55
N GLY A 84 7.04 -11.86 5.70
CA GLY A 84 7.41 -12.08 4.29
C GLY A 84 6.21 -12.44 3.41
N ARG A 85 4.99 -12.13 3.86
CA ARG A 85 3.75 -12.38 3.12
C ARG A 85 3.15 -11.07 2.63
N PRO A 86 2.51 -11.06 1.44
CA PRO A 86 1.76 -9.90 1.00
C PRO A 86 0.52 -9.72 1.87
N ILE A 87 0.25 -8.48 2.25
CA ILE A 87 -0.90 -8.10 3.06
C ILE A 87 -1.74 -7.11 2.28
N GLN A 88 -2.99 -7.49 2.06
CA GLN A 88 -3.98 -6.62 1.44
C GLN A 88 -4.42 -5.52 2.41
N LEU A 89 -4.43 -4.28 1.92
CA LEU A 89 -4.86 -3.13 2.69
C LEU A 89 -6.38 -2.98 2.66
N GLU A 90 -6.97 -2.84 3.84
CA GLU A 90 -8.37 -2.44 3.96
C GLU A 90 -8.51 -0.91 3.97
N TYR A 91 -9.53 -0.42 3.28
CA TYR A 91 -9.92 0.99 3.29
C TYR A 91 -11.44 1.09 3.53
N ASN A 92 -11.84 1.70 4.64
CA ASN A 92 -13.25 1.98 4.92
C ASN A 92 -13.37 3.20 5.84
N SER A 93 -14.60 3.58 6.18
CA SER A 93 -14.86 4.74 7.06
C SER A 93 -14.25 4.58 8.46
N ALA A 94 -14.24 3.37 9.01
CA ALA A 94 -13.63 3.08 10.31
C ALA A 94 -12.10 3.24 10.27
N VAL A 95 -11.44 2.70 9.23
CA VAL A 95 -10.00 2.89 8.98
C VAL A 95 -9.69 4.38 8.86
N LYS A 96 -10.48 5.15 8.09
CA LYS A 96 -10.28 6.60 7.95
C LYS A 96 -10.45 7.34 9.28
N ALA A 97 -11.45 6.99 10.08
CA ALA A 97 -11.67 7.57 11.41
C ALA A 97 -10.47 7.27 12.33
N ARG A 98 -9.98 6.03 12.31
CA ARG A 98 -8.81 5.64 13.10
C ARG A 98 -7.55 6.38 12.69
N LEU A 99 -7.31 6.56 11.39
CA LEU A 99 -6.17 7.37 10.91
C LEU A 99 -6.25 8.83 11.36
N LYS A 100 -7.46 9.39 11.45
CA LYS A 100 -7.66 10.73 11.99
C LYS A 100 -7.31 10.79 13.48
N GLU A 101 -7.70 9.79 14.27
CA GLU A 101 -7.35 9.69 15.70
C GLU A 101 -5.84 9.54 15.93
N LEU A 102 -5.17 8.79 15.06
CA LEU A 102 -3.71 8.59 15.08
C LEU A 102 -2.93 9.84 14.63
N GLY A 103 -3.61 10.92 14.23
CA GLY A 103 -2.97 12.19 13.90
C GLY A 103 -2.46 12.31 12.46
N LEU A 104 -2.98 11.50 11.51
CA LEU A 104 -2.63 11.66 10.10
C LEU A 104 -2.94 13.08 9.60
N ASP A 105 -2.03 13.67 8.81
CA ASP A 105 -2.19 15.02 8.25
C ASP A 105 -3.56 15.16 7.54
N LYS A 106 -4.29 16.24 7.86
CA LYS A 106 -5.60 16.54 7.29
C LYS A 106 -5.61 16.56 5.76
N ARG A 107 -4.50 16.95 5.13
CA ARG A 107 -4.33 16.94 3.65
C ARG A 107 -4.42 15.53 3.07
N LEU A 108 -4.02 14.52 3.84
CA LEU A 108 -4.09 13.11 3.47
C LEU A 108 -5.47 12.49 3.76
N LEU A 109 -6.30 13.14 4.58
CA LEU A 109 -7.68 12.73 4.84
C LEU A 109 -8.66 13.14 3.71
N ALA A 110 -8.29 14.10 2.87
CA ALA A 110 -9.07 14.52 1.71
C ALA A 110 -9.10 13.43 0.62
N GLY A 111 -10.03 13.53 -0.34
CA GLY A 111 -10.20 12.55 -1.41
C GLY A 111 -11.27 11.49 -1.13
N SER A 112 -11.97 11.09 -2.19
CA SER A 112 -13.08 10.14 -2.20
C SER A 112 -12.78 8.97 -3.13
N GLY A 113 -13.50 7.86 -2.92
CA GLY A 113 -13.31 6.64 -3.69
C GLY A 113 -12.29 5.68 -3.09
N GLN A 114 -12.28 4.48 -3.65
CA GLN A 114 -11.52 3.34 -3.15
C GLN A 114 -10.01 3.53 -3.31
N LEU A 115 -9.56 3.95 -4.49
CA LEU A 115 -8.13 4.17 -4.75
C LEU A 115 -7.53 5.26 -3.85
N ALA A 116 -8.23 6.39 -3.68
CA ALA A 116 -7.83 7.42 -2.72
C ALA A 116 -7.81 6.90 -1.26
N GLY A 117 -8.73 6.00 -0.90
CA GLY A 117 -8.75 5.30 0.37
C GLY A 117 -7.48 4.48 0.61
N LEU A 118 -7.07 3.68 -0.38
CA LEU A 118 -5.86 2.86 -0.32
C LEU A 118 -4.59 3.72 -0.25
N VAL A 119 -4.49 4.76 -1.07
CA VAL A 119 -3.34 5.69 -1.04
C VAL A 119 -3.21 6.37 0.33
N ARG A 120 -4.34 6.69 0.99
CA ARG A 120 -4.32 7.24 2.35
C ARG A 120 -3.73 6.27 3.38
N VAL A 121 -4.13 5.00 3.31
CA VAL A 121 -3.58 3.96 4.19
C VAL A 121 -2.08 3.78 3.92
N ALA A 122 -1.68 3.74 2.65
CA ALA A 122 -0.29 3.64 2.25
C ALA A 122 0.57 4.79 2.81
N HIS A 123 0.08 6.03 2.75
CA HIS A 123 0.73 7.18 3.40
C HIS A 123 0.86 6.99 4.91
N ALA A 124 -0.21 6.52 5.57
CA ALA A 124 -0.20 6.31 7.01
C ALA A 124 0.86 5.29 7.42
N LEU A 125 0.93 4.15 6.72
CA LEU A 125 1.94 3.12 6.98
C LEU A 125 3.36 3.67 6.81
N ARG A 126 3.62 4.45 5.76
CA ARG A 126 4.92 5.11 5.55
C ARG A 126 5.24 6.18 6.60
N ALA A 127 4.23 6.72 7.27
CA ALA A 127 4.38 7.64 8.38
C ALA A 127 4.47 6.94 9.75
N GLY A 128 4.53 5.60 9.79
CA GLY A 128 4.58 4.85 11.04
C GLY A 128 3.23 4.64 11.72
N LEU A 129 2.12 4.95 11.04
CA LEU A 129 0.77 4.86 11.58
C LEU A 129 0.06 3.61 11.05
N CYS A 130 -0.31 2.70 11.95
CA CYS A 130 -1.10 1.51 11.61
C CYS A 130 -2.55 1.68 12.10
N PRO A 131 -3.56 1.76 11.21
CA PRO A 131 -4.96 1.92 11.61
C PRO A 131 -5.65 0.62 12.03
N TYR A 132 -4.99 -0.52 11.91
CA TYR A 132 -5.57 -1.83 12.22
C TYR A 132 -5.34 -2.20 13.69
N THR A 133 -6.27 -2.94 14.29
CA THR A 133 -6.28 -3.28 15.73
C THR A 133 -6.25 -4.79 15.99
N SER A 134 -5.87 -5.58 14.99
CA SER A 134 -5.89 -7.05 15.00
C SER A 134 -4.51 -7.64 14.68
N GLU A 135 -4.46 -8.89 14.21
CA GLU A 135 -3.25 -9.53 13.65
C GLU A 135 -2.53 -8.66 12.61
N LEU A 136 -3.30 -7.88 11.82
CA LEU A 136 -2.75 -6.89 10.88
C LEU A 136 -1.91 -5.82 11.57
N GLN A 137 -2.20 -5.47 12.84
CA GLN A 137 -1.39 -4.53 13.60
C GLN A 137 -0.01 -5.10 13.93
N HIS A 138 0.08 -6.39 14.24
CA HIS A 138 1.36 -7.04 14.47
C HIS A 138 2.18 -7.04 13.17
N GLU A 139 1.55 -7.48 12.09
CA GLU A 139 2.22 -7.59 10.80
C GLU A 139 2.61 -6.24 10.18
N LEU A 140 1.73 -5.24 10.22
CA LEU A 140 1.94 -3.94 9.58
C LEU A 140 2.46 -2.87 10.53
N GLY A 141 2.25 -3.01 11.83
CA GLY A 141 2.75 -2.07 12.84
C GLY A 141 4.28 -2.10 12.92
N ALA A 142 4.87 -3.29 12.85
CA ALA A 142 6.32 -3.44 12.79
C ALA A 142 6.90 -2.92 11.46
N VAL A 143 6.22 -3.15 10.33
CA VAL A 143 6.60 -2.54 9.04
C VAL A 143 6.56 -1.02 9.13
N ALA A 144 5.47 -0.45 9.64
CA ALA A 144 5.31 0.99 9.77
C ALA A 144 6.39 1.61 10.67
N LEU A 145 6.71 0.97 11.80
CA LEU A 145 7.80 1.41 12.68
C LEU A 145 9.18 1.27 12.02
N ASN A 146 9.45 0.17 11.31
CA ASN A 146 10.71 -0.06 10.60
C ASN A 146 10.94 0.94 9.44
N LEU A 147 9.87 1.48 8.85
CA LEU A 147 9.97 2.51 7.83
C LEU A 147 10.38 3.88 8.37
N VAL A 148 10.15 4.14 9.67
CA VAL A 148 10.41 5.44 10.30
C VAL A 148 11.65 5.41 11.18
N LEU A 149 12.00 4.26 11.76
CA LEU A 149 13.23 4.09 12.51
C LEU A 149 14.40 3.92 11.54
N PRO A 150 15.39 4.83 11.52
CA PRO A 150 16.61 4.58 10.77
C PRO A 150 17.22 3.29 11.32
N ALA A 151 17.52 2.34 10.44
CA ALA A 151 18.30 1.17 10.81
C ALA A 151 19.52 1.69 11.57
N ALA A 152 19.62 1.36 12.87
CA ALA A 152 20.82 1.64 13.63
C ALA A 152 21.95 0.92 12.90
N GLN A 153 22.72 1.65 12.10
CA GLN A 153 23.92 1.13 11.48
C GLN A 153 24.80 0.64 12.63
N PRO A 154 25.19 -0.64 12.68
CA PRO A 154 26.19 -1.05 13.65
C PRO A 154 27.41 -0.19 13.34
N ALA A 155 27.79 0.64 14.32
CA ALA A 155 28.97 1.49 14.24
C ALA A 155 30.11 0.63 13.69
N GLN A 156 30.60 0.98 12.49
CA GLN A 156 31.84 0.41 11.99
C GLN A 156 32.89 0.76 13.04
N ARG A 157 33.29 -0.25 13.82
CA ARG A 157 34.48 -0.14 14.65
C ARG A 157 35.64 0.09 13.68
N GLU A 158 36.08 1.33 13.60
CA GLU A 158 37.39 1.68 13.07
C GLU A 158 38.40 0.74 13.73
N ARG A 159 38.97 -0.15 12.94
CA ARG A 159 40.18 -0.86 13.34
C ARG A 159 41.32 0.12 13.10
N LEU A 160 41.91 0.55 14.21
CA LEU A 160 43.23 1.18 14.32
C LEU A 160 44.29 0.38 13.56
#